data_AF-A0A2E7E726-F1
#
_entry.id   AF-A0A2E7E726-F1
#
_cell.length_a   1.000
_cell.length_b   1.000
_cell.length_c   1.000
_cell.angle_alpha   90.00
_cell.angle_beta   90.00
_cell.angle_gamma   90.00
#
_symmetry.space_group_name_H-M   'P 1'
#
loop_
_entity.id
_entity.type
_entity.pdbx_description
1 polymer ?
#
loop_
_entity_poly.entity_id
_entity_poly.type
_entity_poly.pdbx_seq_one_letter_code
_entity_poly.pdbx_strand_id
1 'polypeptide(L)'
;MTLHRCLYPVFSPRFPAGLWITLFLIAFFAASSDSRPLLEYQRSLAVEGEWWRLISCHFVHLSSAHFFGNAAGLLLVWLITRSQPSAAPGIISITFCCVFVGLGLHLLAPDLAQYVGFSGTLHGMLMISALGMARRFPEYYFFALFLCAKVAWEFSPWYDDQAMQPVIGGRVEYRAHALGLLAGGALHTIVAVCGRLQSSRRSNA
;
A
#
# COMPACT_ATOMS: atom_id res chain seq x y z
N MET A 1 5.00 26.01 -9.05
CA MET A 1 5.33 24.63 -8.61
C MET A 1 4.23 23.68 -9.09
N THR A 2 4.55 22.62 -9.81
CA THR A 2 3.56 21.67 -10.39
C THR A 2 3.25 20.58 -9.37
N LEU A 3 1.99 20.14 -9.21
CA LEU A 3 1.63 19.01 -8.31
C LEU A 3 2.46 17.75 -8.61
N HIS A 4 2.85 17.56 -9.87
CA HIS A 4 3.75 16.50 -10.33
C HIS A 4 5.16 16.55 -9.72
N ARG A 5 5.68 17.73 -9.35
CA ARG A 5 6.95 17.91 -8.63
C ARG A 5 6.82 17.72 -7.12
N CYS A 6 5.61 17.81 -6.55
CA CYS A 6 5.36 17.52 -5.13
C CYS A 6 5.35 16.01 -4.85
N LEU A 7 4.92 15.19 -5.81
CA LEU A 7 4.87 13.72 -5.67
C LEU A 7 6.13 13.03 -6.22
N TYR A 8 6.82 13.65 -7.18
CA TYR A 8 8.08 13.16 -7.76
C TYR A 8 9.14 14.29 -7.87
N PRO A 9 9.66 14.75 -6.75
CA PRO A 9 10.74 15.74 -6.65
C PRO A 9 12.03 15.25 -7.32
N VAL A 10 12.77 16.16 -7.94
CA VAL A 10 14.16 15.92 -8.35
C VAL A 10 15.05 15.96 -7.10
N PHE A 11 16.01 15.03 -7.06
CA PHE A 11 17.06 14.84 -6.05
C PHE A 11 17.39 16.11 -5.24
N SER A 12 17.07 16.07 -3.94
CA SER A 12 17.73 16.90 -2.94
C SER A 12 17.96 16.04 -1.69
N PRO A 13 19.14 16.08 -1.06
CA PRO A 13 19.45 15.25 0.09
C PRO A 13 18.79 15.88 1.32
N ARG A 14 17.50 15.60 1.54
CA ARG A 14 16.80 15.97 2.78
C ARG A 14 15.86 14.85 3.22
N PHE A 15 15.91 14.62 4.54
CA PHE A 15 15.29 13.61 5.40
C PHE A 15 14.40 12.53 4.75
N PRO A 16 14.70 11.24 4.95
CA PRO A 16 13.93 10.15 4.38
C PRO A 16 12.58 10.02 5.09
N ALA A 17 11.55 10.69 4.59
CA ALA A 17 10.17 10.50 5.08
C ALA A 17 9.76 9.01 5.11
N GLY A 18 10.25 8.22 4.14
CA GLY A 18 10.08 6.77 4.15
C GLY A 18 10.69 6.08 5.38
N LEU A 19 11.85 6.53 5.86
CA LEU A 19 12.44 6.02 7.10
C LEU A 19 11.55 6.34 8.30
N TRP A 20 11.04 7.57 8.43
CA TRP A 20 10.17 7.94 9.54
C TRP A 20 8.82 7.22 9.50
N ILE A 21 8.27 6.97 8.31
CA ILE A 21 7.06 6.16 8.15
C ILE A 21 7.36 4.70 8.53
N THR A 22 8.48 4.14 8.08
CA THR A 22 8.90 2.78 8.48
C THR A 22 9.14 2.68 9.98
N LEU A 23 9.83 3.66 10.59
CA LEU A 23 10.06 3.74 12.04
C LEU A 23 8.74 3.93 12.81
N PHE A 24 7.80 4.72 12.29
CA PHE A 24 6.47 4.87 12.85
C PHE A 24 5.70 3.54 12.80
N LEU A 25 5.72 2.83 11.68
CA LEU A 25 5.10 1.50 11.59
C LEU A 25 5.77 0.49 12.51
N ILE A 26 7.10 0.55 12.67
CA ILE A 26 7.83 -0.29 13.63
C ILE A 26 7.41 0.02 15.06
N ALA A 27 7.38 1.30 15.44
CA ALA A 27 6.98 1.74 16.78
C ALA A 27 5.50 1.41 17.05
N PHE A 28 4.63 1.61 16.06
CA PHE A 28 3.21 1.28 16.16
C PHE A 28 3.01 -0.23 16.30
N PHE A 29 3.72 -1.05 15.51
CA PHE A 29 3.67 -2.49 15.63
C PHE A 29 4.12 -2.97 17.03
N ALA A 30 5.24 -2.42 17.52
CA ALA A 30 5.74 -2.73 18.87
C ALA A 30 4.76 -2.32 19.98
N ALA A 31 4.01 -1.24 19.79
CA ALA A 31 3.00 -0.77 20.74
C ALA A 31 1.62 -1.48 20.61
N SER A 32 1.37 -2.20 19.51
CA SER A 32 0.04 -2.72 19.15
C SER A 32 -0.09 -4.23 19.22
N SER A 33 0.95 -4.98 19.61
CA SER A 33 0.96 -6.45 19.63
C SER A 33 -0.23 -7.05 20.39
N ASP A 34 -0.64 -6.43 21.50
CA ASP A 34 -1.74 -6.91 22.35
C ASP A 34 -3.11 -6.36 21.92
N SER A 35 -3.12 -5.32 21.08
CA SER A 35 -4.33 -4.63 20.64
C SER A 35 -4.94 -5.21 19.35
N ARG A 36 -4.36 -6.29 18.79
CA ARG A 36 -4.83 -6.91 17.54
C ARG A 36 -6.35 -7.16 17.53
N PRO A 37 -6.99 -7.73 18.56
CA PRO A 37 -8.44 -7.98 18.54
C PRO A 37 -9.29 -6.71 18.41
N LEU A 38 -8.78 -5.55 18.81
CA LEU A 38 -9.47 -4.25 18.68
C LEU A 38 -9.28 -3.62 17.29
N LEU A 39 -8.16 -3.93 16.62
CA LEU A 39 -7.73 -3.25 15.40
C LEU A 39 -7.90 -4.09 14.14
N GLU A 40 -7.89 -5.42 14.25
CA GLU A 40 -8.08 -6.29 13.09
C GLU A 40 -9.44 -6.10 12.45
N TYR A 41 -9.50 -6.38 11.16
CA TYR A 41 -10.78 -6.43 10.47
C TYR A 41 -11.53 -7.66 10.98
N GLN A 42 -12.73 -7.43 11.50
CA GLN A 42 -13.71 -8.48 11.78
C GLN A 42 -15.02 -8.05 11.12
N ARG A 43 -15.51 -8.86 10.18
CA ARG A 43 -16.69 -8.48 9.39
C ARG A 43 -17.93 -8.24 10.24
N SER A 44 -18.20 -9.10 11.23
CA SER A 44 -19.34 -8.94 12.14
C SER A 44 -19.33 -7.56 12.83
N LEU A 45 -18.20 -7.20 13.44
CA LEU A 45 -18.05 -5.93 14.15
C LEU A 45 -18.05 -4.72 13.20
N ALA A 46 -17.46 -4.86 12.01
CA ALA A 46 -17.50 -3.81 11.00
C ALA A 46 -18.94 -3.50 10.56
N VAL A 47 -19.79 -4.52 10.42
CA VAL A 47 -21.22 -4.37 10.12
C VAL A 47 -21.98 -3.71 11.29
N GLU A 48 -21.55 -3.95 12.52
CA GLU A 48 -22.11 -3.33 13.73
C GLU A 48 -21.66 -1.87 13.96
N GLY A 49 -20.82 -1.33 13.09
CA GLY A 49 -20.40 0.08 13.12
C GLY A 49 -18.95 0.30 13.54
N GLU A 50 -18.15 -0.75 13.70
CA GLU A 50 -16.72 -0.63 14.01
C GLU A 50 -15.88 -0.31 12.75
N TRP A 51 -16.25 0.75 12.03
CA TRP A 51 -15.69 1.11 10.72
C TRP A 51 -14.18 1.41 10.74
N TRP A 52 -13.62 1.77 11.89
CA TRP A 52 -12.17 1.97 12.03
C TRP A 52 -11.39 0.71 11.67
N ARG A 53 -11.98 -0.49 11.86
CA ARG A 53 -11.40 -1.79 11.53
C ARG A 53 -11.04 -1.94 10.06
N LEU A 54 -11.72 -1.22 9.16
CA LEU A 54 -11.38 -1.22 7.73
C LEU A 54 -10.02 -0.57 7.49
N ILE A 55 -9.56 0.33 8.38
CA ILE A 55 -8.29 1.05 8.24
C ILE A 55 -7.25 0.48 9.22
N SER A 56 -7.61 0.26 10.48
CA SER A 56 -6.68 -0.18 11.52
C SER A 56 -6.10 -1.57 11.27
N CYS A 57 -6.83 -2.43 10.54
CA CYS A 57 -6.38 -3.78 10.21
C CYS A 57 -5.06 -3.82 9.44
N HIS A 58 -4.71 -2.74 8.73
CA HIS A 58 -3.48 -2.61 7.98
C HIS A 58 -2.24 -2.41 8.86
N PHE A 59 -2.43 -2.05 10.13
CA PHE A 59 -1.33 -1.66 11.02
C PHE A 59 -1.03 -2.69 12.11
N VAL A 60 -1.83 -3.76 12.19
CA VAL A 60 -1.59 -4.92 13.04
C VAL A 60 -1.12 -6.11 12.21
N HIS A 61 -0.41 -7.04 12.84
CA HIS A 61 0.17 -8.21 12.16
C HIS A 61 -0.08 -9.49 12.95
N LEU A 62 -0.07 -10.61 12.24
CA LEU A 62 -0.32 -11.95 12.77
C LEU A 62 0.89 -12.51 13.54
N SER A 63 2.11 -12.16 13.11
CA SER A 63 3.37 -12.57 13.73
C SER A 63 4.46 -11.53 13.47
N SER A 64 5.58 -11.64 14.20
CA SER A 64 6.77 -10.82 13.94
C SER A 64 7.31 -11.03 12.52
N ALA A 65 7.26 -12.25 12.00
CA ALA A 65 7.71 -12.54 10.64
C ALA A 65 6.81 -11.86 9.59
N HIS A 66 5.49 -11.85 9.79
CA HIS A 66 4.57 -11.09 8.94
C HIS A 66 4.92 -9.59 8.95
N PHE A 67 5.15 -9.04 10.14
CA PHE A 67 5.55 -7.65 10.29
C PHE A 67 6.86 -7.32 9.57
N PHE A 68 7.93 -8.10 9.79
CA PHE A 68 9.23 -7.83 9.15
C PHE A 68 9.16 -7.98 7.63
N GLY A 69 8.34 -8.90 7.11
CA GLY A 69 8.06 -9.00 5.68
C GLY A 69 7.45 -7.71 5.11
N ASN A 70 6.43 -7.16 5.77
CA ASN A 70 5.80 -5.90 5.36
C ASN A 70 6.76 -4.70 5.51
N ALA A 71 7.55 -4.66 6.59
CA ALA A 71 8.55 -3.61 6.81
C ALA A 71 9.66 -3.64 5.73
N ALA A 72 10.11 -4.82 5.32
CA ALA A 72 11.08 -4.98 4.22
C ALA A 72 10.48 -4.50 2.88
N GLY A 73 9.20 -4.79 2.63
CA GLY A 73 8.50 -4.26 1.46
C GLY A 73 8.38 -2.73 1.48
N LEU A 74 8.08 -2.14 2.64
CA LEU A 74 8.05 -0.67 2.76
C LEU A 74 9.45 -0.05 2.59
N LEU A 75 10.50 -0.73 3.08
CA LEU A 75 11.88 -0.34 2.81
C LEU A 75 12.15 -0.35 1.30
N LEU A 76 11.67 -1.36 0.57
CA LEU A 76 11.78 -1.40 -0.89
C LEU A 76 11.05 -0.21 -1.55
N VAL A 77 9.83 0.12 -1.12
CA VAL A 77 9.12 1.35 -1.58
C VAL A 77 10.01 2.57 -1.42
N TRP A 78 10.63 2.75 -0.25
CA TRP A 78 11.54 3.86 0.02
C TRP A 78 12.76 3.87 -0.91
N LEU A 79 13.38 2.70 -1.12
CA LEU A 79 14.54 2.56 -2.02
C LEU A 79 14.19 2.91 -3.47
N ILE A 80 12.97 2.56 -3.92
CA ILE A 80 12.47 2.85 -5.27
C ILE A 80 12.20 4.34 -5.45
N THR A 81 11.40 4.94 -4.56
CA THR A 81 11.00 6.34 -4.73
C THR A 81 12.16 7.30 -4.56
N ARG A 82 13.21 6.88 -3.84
CA ARG A 82 14.32 7.72 -3.39
C ARG A 82 13.79 8.95 -2.64
N SER A 83 14.66 9.80 -2.10
CA SER A 83 14.24 10.81 -1.11
C SER A 83 13.16 11.75 -1.65
N GLN A 84 12.03 11.86 -0.93
CA GLN A 84 11.02 12.89 -1.14
C GLN A 84 11.24 14.07 -0.17
N PRO A 85 11.08 15.33 -0.59
CA PRO A 85 11.29 16.50 0.24
C PRO A 85 10.16 16.67 1.27
N SER A 86 9.09 15.87 1.19
CA SER A 86 7.97 15.92 2.14
C SER A 86 7.35 14.53 2.35
N ALA A 87 6.83 14.29 3.55
CA ALA A 87 6.13 13.05 3.90
C ALA A 87 4.67 13.01 3.40
N ALA A 88 4.07 14.17 3.11
CA ALA A 88 2.65 14.28 2.78
C ALA A 88 2.20 13.40 1.59
N PRO A 89 2.91 13.35 0.44
CA PRO A 89 2.65 12.40 -0.65
C PRO A 89 2.54 10.94 -0.21
N GLY A 90 3.46 10.51 0.65
CA GLY A 90 3.50 9.15 1.16
C GLY A 90 2.33 8.86 2.08
N ILE A 91 2.02 9.78 3.01
CA ILE A 91 0.87 9.67 3.92
C ILE A 91 -0.44 9.61 3.15
N ILE A 92 -0.64 10.48 2.15
CA ILE A 92 -1.84 10.48 1.29
C ILE A 92 -1.95 9.15 0.54
N SER A 93 -0.84 8.65 -0.02
CA SER A 93 -0.83 7.40 -0.77
C SER A 93 -1.16 6.20 0.11
N ILE A 94 -0.57 6.11 1.31
CA ILE A 94 -0.85 5.07 2.29
C ILE A 94 -2.31 5.13 2.72
N THR A 95 -2.81 6.32 3.08
CA THR A 95 -4.20 6.51 3.53
C THR A 95 -5.18 6.10 2.44
N PHE A 96 -4.94 6.54 1.21
CA PHE A 96 -5.77 6.17 0.06
C PHE A 96 -5.79 4.66 -0.15
N CYS A 97 -4.62 4.01 -0.16
CA CYS A 97 -4.52 2.56 -0.33
C CYS A 97 -5.18 1.80 0.82
N CYS A 98 -5.00 2.20 2.08
CA CYS A 98 -5.69 1.58 3.22
C CYS A 98 -7.21 1.69 3.08
N VAL A 99 -7.74 2.88 2.77
CA VAL A 99 -9.19 3.08 2.59
C VAL A 99 -9.70 2.24 1.41
N PHE A 100 -9.00 2.26 0.28
CA PHE A 100 -9.41 1.51 -0.91
C PHE A 100 -9.40 0.00 -0.68
N VAL A 101 -8.34 -0.53 -0.06
CA VAL A 101 -8.22 -1.97 0.23
C VAL A 101 -9.24 -2.38 1.29
N GLY A 102 -9.34 -1.64 2.40
CA GLY A 102 -10.30 -1.92 3.47
C GLY A 102 -11.75 -1.92 2.99
N LEU A 103 -12.17 -0.89 2.25
CA LEU A 103 -13.52 -0.83 1.65
C LEU A 103 -13.69 -1.91 0.57
N GLY A 104 -12.69 -2.12 -0.28
CA GLY A 104 -12.74 -3.12 -1.34
C GLY A 104 -12.93 -4.53 -0.77
N LEU A 105 -12.18 -4.89 0.27
CA LEU A 105 -12.37 -6.16 0.97
C LEU A 105 -13.75 -6.24 1.62
N HIS A 106 -14.20 -5.16 2.27
CA HIS A 106 -15.51 -5.14 2.91
C HIS A 106 -16.66 -5.34 1.92
N LEU A 107 -16.57 -4.76 0.72
CA LEU A 107 -17.63 -4.80 -0.30
C LEU A 107 -17.54 -6.00 -1.24
N LEU A 108 -16.33 -6.44 -1.59
CA LEU A 108 -16.10 -7.42 -2.67
C LEU A 108 -15.70 -8.81 -2.17
N ALA A 109 -15.39 -8.96 -0.88
CA ALA A 109 -15.07 -10.24 -0.24
C ALA A 109 -16.05 -10.54 0.91
N PRO A 110 -17.34 -10.82 0.62
CA PRO A 110 -18.36 -11.04 1.66
C PRO A 110 -18.06 -12.24 2.56
N ASP A 111 -17.33 -13.23 2.04
CA ASP A 111 -16.85 -14.42 2.75
C ASP A 111 -15.69 -14.14 3.72
N LEU A 112 -15.03 -12.98 3.61
CA LEU A 112 -13.89 -12.63 4.45
C LEU A 112 -14.35 -12.28 5.87
N ALA A 113 -14.11 -13.20 6.82
CA ALA A 113 -14.40 -12.98 8.23
C ALA A 113 -13.40 -12.06 8.92
N GLN A 114 -12.10 -12.27 8.70
CA GLN A 114 -11.02 -11.53 9.35
C GLN A 114 -9.90 -11.15 8.38
N TYR A 115 -9.27 -9.99 8.60
CA TYR A 115 -8.11 -9.55 7.85
C TYR A 115 -7.15 -8.73 8.71
N VAL A 116 -5.85 -8.95 8.49
CA VAL A 116 -4.74 -8.34 9.21
C VAL A 116 -3.58 -8.18 8.24
N GLY A 117 -2.95 -7.01 8.22
CA GLY A 117 -1.66 -6.80 7.57
C GLY A 117 -1.62 -5.65 6.58
N PHE A 118 -0.41 -5.11 6.43
CA PHE A 118 -0.12 -3.98 5.55
C PHE A 118 0.08 -4.39 4.08
N SER A 119 0.15 -5.69 3.78
CA SER A 119 0.58 -6.20 2.47
C SER A 119 -0.29 -5.71 1.31
N GLY A 120 -1.61 -5.56 1.49
CA GLY A 120 -2.49 -4.99 0.46
C GLY A 120 -2.12 -3.54 0.13
N THR A 121 -2.04 -2.69 1.16
CA THR A 121 -1.57 -1.30 1.05
C THR A 121 -0.18 -1.22 0.42
N LEU A 122 0.71 -2.12 0.80
CA LEU A 122 2.07 -2.20 0.29
C LEU A 122 2.12 -2.47 -1.23
N HIS A 123 1.27 -3.35 -1.76
CA HIS A 123 1.19 -3.57 -3.21
C HIS A 123 0.77 -2.28 -3.94
N GLY A 124 -0.15 -1.50 -3.38
CA GLY A 124 -0.50 -0.19 -3.92
C GLY A 124 0.66 0.80 -3.89
N MET A 125 1.39 0.85 -2.78
CA MET A 125 2.58 1.70 -2.65
C MET A 125 3.67 1.31 -3.64
N LEU A 126 3.92 0.01 -3.85
CA LEU A 126 4.87 -0.50 -4.84
C LEU A 126 4.43 -0.12 -6.25
N MET A 127 3.13 -0.24 -6.58
CA MET A 127 2.60 0.16 -7.89
C MET A 127 2.75 1.66 -8.16
N ILE A 128 2.40 2.52 -7.19
CA ILE A 128 2.57 3.98 -7.30
C ILE A 128 4.04 4.34 -7.53
N SER A 129 4.94 3.67 -6.81
CA SER A 129 6.38 3.88 -6.88
C SER A 129 6.93 3.44 -8.23
N ALA A 130 6.54 2.25 -8.71
CA ALA A 130 6.94 1.71 -9.99
C ALA A 130 6.51 2.63 -11.14
N LEU A 131 5.22 2.96 -11.24
CA LEU A 131 4.69 3.82 -12.30
C LEU A 131 5.26 5.24 -12.24
N GLY A 132 5.48 5.76 -11.03
CA GLY A 132 6.13 7.04 -10.80
C GLY A 132 7.54 7.12 -11.36
N MET A 133 8.33 6.07 -11.13
CA MET A 133 9.71 5.98 -11.60
C MET A 133 9.81 5.62 -13.09
N ALA A 134 8.81 4.91 -13.63
CA ALA A 134 8.81 4.39 -15.00
C ALA A 134 8.93 5.48 -16.09
N ARG A 135 8.54 6.73 -15.80
CA ARG A 135 8.73 7.85 -16.75
C ARG A 135 10.21 8.24 -16.92
N ARG A 136 11.03 8.03 -15.89
CA ARG A 136 12.45 8.37 -15.87
C ARG A 136 13.33 7.15 -16.12
N PHE A 137 12.88 6.00 -15.66
CA PHE A 137 13.58 4.73 -15.63
C PHE A 137 12.61 3.65 -16.16
N PRO A 138 12.55 3.43 -17.49
CA PRO A 138 11.56 2.55 -18.11
C PRO A 138 11.56 1.11 -17.56
N GLU A 139 12.67 0.65 -16.96
CA GLU A 139 12.77 -0.66 -16.32
C GLU A 139 11.72 -0.88 -15.21
N TYR A 140 11.21 0.18 -14.59
CA TYR A 140 10.16 0.07 -13.59
C TYR A 140 8.79 -0.31 -14.19
N TYR A 141 8.59 -0.22 -15.51
CA TYR A 141 7.44 -0.86 -16.15
C TYR A 141 7.49 -2.39 -16.05
N PHE A 142 8.69 -2.99 -16.16
CA PHE A 142 8.84 -4.44 -15.94
C PHE A 142 8.57 -4.79 -14.48
N PHE A 143 8.96 -3.94 -13.53
CA PHE A 143 8.62 -4.15 -12.12
C PHE A 143 7.10 -4.06 -11.87
N ALA A 144 6.41 -3.06 -12.45
CA ALA A 144 4.95 -2.98 -12.39
C ALA A 144 4.27 -4.20 -13.03
N LEU A 145 4.76 -4.64 -14.19
CA LEU A 145 4.26 -5.85 -14.86
C LEU A 145 4.49 -7.10 -14.01
N PHE A 146 5.66 -7.22 -13.36
CA PHE A 146 5.96 -8.31 -12.43
C PHE A 146 4.97 -8.33 -11.26
N LEU A 147 4.65 -7.19 -10.67
CA LEU A 147 3.65 -7.12 -9.60
C LEU A 147 2.27 -7.63 -10.07
N CYS A 148 1.83 -7.20 -11.26
CA CYS A 148 0.59 -7.67 -11.86
C CYS A 148 0.62 -9.18 -12.14
N ALA A 149 1.71 -9.69 -12.73
CA ALA A 149 1.87 -11.11 -13.02
C ALA A 149 1.88 -11.96 -11.74
N LYS A 150 2.58 -11.49 -10.70
CA LYS A 150 2.60 -12.12 -9.38
C LYS A 150 1.19 -12.20 -8.80
N VAL A 151 0.42 -11.12 -8.82
CA VAL A 151 -0.95 -11.13 -8.28
C VAL A 151 -1.88 -11.98 -9.15
N ALA A 152 -1.72 -11.97 -10.47
CA ALA A 152 -2.48 -12.86 -11.36
C ALA A 152 -2.20 -14.33 -11.05
N TRP A 153 -0.94 -14.69 -10.73
CA TRP A 153 -0.59 -16.03 -10.26
C TRP A 153 -1.30 -16.40 -8.95
N GLU A 154 -1.46 -15.44 -8.01
CA GLU A 154 -2.17 -15.70 -6.75
C GLU A 154 -3.66 -16.03 -6.93
N PHE A 155 -4.27 -15.64 -8.06
CA PHE A 155 -5.63 -16.04 -8.42
C PHE A 155 -5.71 -17.39 -9.15
N SER A 156 -4.57 -18.01 -9.45
CA SER A 156 -4.54 -19.27 -10.19
C SER A 156 -4.83 -20.47 -9.28
N PRO A 157 -5.30 -21.60 -9.83
CA PRO A 157 -5.53 -22.83 -9.05
C PRO A 157 -4.25 -23.43 -8.43
N TRP A 158 -3.07 -22.97 -8.84
CA TRP A 158 -1.78 -23.46 -8.36
C TRP A 158 -1.22 -22.67 -7.18
N TYR A 159 -1.88 -21.58 -6.78
CA TYR A 159 -1.49 -20.81 -5.63
C TYR A 159 -2.07 -21.41 -4.35
N ASP A 160 -1.18 -21.72 -3.39
CA ASP A 160 -1.55 -22.13 -2.05
C ASP A 160 -1.50 -20.91 -1.11
N ASP A 161 -2.67 -20.39 -0.74
CA ASP A 161 -2.80 -19.24 0.16
C ASP A 161 -2.46 -19.58 1.62
N GLN A 162 -2.33 -20.86 1.97
CA GLN A 162 -1.89 -21.35 3.27
C GLN A 162 -0.40 -21.61 3.35
N ALA A 163 0.34 -21.59 2.22
CA ALA A 163 1.75 -21.96 2.20
C ALA A 163 2.61 -21.16 3.20
N MET A 164 2.22 -19.91 3.47
CA MET A 164 2.91 -19.02 4.42
C MET A 164 2.36 -19.12 5.85
N GLN A 165 1.30 -19.87 6.12
CA GLN A 165 0.69 -19.99 7.45
C GLN A 165 1.71 -20.34 8.55
N PRO A 166 2.66 -21.28 8.36
CA PRO A 166 3.66 -21.60 9.38
C PRO A 166 4.64 -20.46 9.70
N VAL A 167 4.75 -19.48 8.79
CA VAL A 167 5.69 -18.35 8.91
C VAL A 167 4.95 -17.10 9.40
N ILE A 168 3.86 -16.74 8.73
CA ILE A 168 3.14 -15.48 8.99
C ILE A 168 1.99 -15.65 9.99
N GLY A 169 1.59 -16.88 10.33
CA GLY A 169 0.53 -17.16 11.30
C GLY A 169 -0.90 -17.09 10.74
N GLY A 170 -1.06 -17.08 9.42
CA GLY A 170 -2.38 -17.11 8.77
C GLY A 170 -2.29 -17.16 7.25
N ARG A 171 -3.46 -17.18 6.60
CA ARG A 171 -3.53 -17.21 5.14
C ARG A 171 -3.17 -15.88 4.50
N VAL A 172 -2.64 -15.94 3.30
CA VAL A 172 -2.41 -14.75 2.47
C VAL A 172 -3.72 -14.37 1.77
N GLU A 173 -4.32 -13.23 2.15
CA GLU A 173 -5.51 -12.72 1.48
C GLU A 173 -5.13 -11.98 0.19
N TYR A 174 -4.98 -12.75 -0.90
CA TYR A 174 -4.53 -12.26 -2.21
C TYR A 174 -5.48 -11.23 -2.84
N ARG A 175 -6.78 -11.20 -2.48
CA ARG A 175 -7.69 -10.15 -2.96
C ARG A 175 -7.25 -8.77 -2.46
N ALA A 176 -6.65 -8.70 -1.27
CA ALA A 176 -6.07 -7.46 -0.74
C ALA A 176 -4.89 -6.97 -1.61
N HIS A 177 -4.09 -7.89 -2.16
CA HIS A 177 -2.99 -7.53 -3.06
C HIS A 177 -3.50 -6.94 -4.38
N ALA A 178 -4.52 -7.56 -4.97
CA ALA A 178 -5.17 -7.03 -6.18
C ALA A 178 -5.79 -5.66 -5.95
N LEU A 179 -6.55 -5.49 -4.87
CA LEU A 179 -7.10 -4.19 -4.49
C LEU A 179 -6.01 -3.14 -4.26
N GLY A 180 -4.87 -3.56 -3.68
CA GLY A 180 -3.68 -2.74 -3.55
C GLY A 180 -3.17 -2.23 -4.90
N LEU A 181 -2.91 -3.14 -5.84
CA LEU A 181 -2.44 -2.76 -7.19
C LEU A 181 -3.42 -1.82 -7.90
N LEU A 182 -4.72 -2.08 -7.78
CA LEU A 182 -5.78 -1.23 -8.34
C LEU A 182 -5.78 0.16 -7.69
N ALA A 183 -5.69 0.24 -6.36
CA ALA A 183 -5.61 1.50 -5.64
C ALA A 183 -4.40 2.31 -6.09
N GLY A 184 -3.23 1.66 -6.19
CA GLY A 184 -2.00 2.32 -6.60
C GLY A 184 -2.03 2.84 -8.04
N GLY A 185 -2.53 2.02 -8.97
CA GLY A 185 -2.71 2.42 -10.36
C GLY A 185 -3.73 3.56 -10.52
N ALA A 186 -4.85 3.49 -9.79
CA ALA A 186 -5.88 4.52 -9.79
C ALA A 186 -5.32 5.86 -9.27
N LEU A 187 -4.67 5.87 -8.10
CA LEU A 187 -4.11 7.09 -7.53
C LEU A 187 -3.04 7.70 -8.44
N HIS A 188 -2.14 6.88 -8.99
CA HIS A 188 -1.14 7.35 -9.95
C HIS A 188 -1.80 8.02 -11.17
N THR A 189 -2.84 7.39 -11.72
CA THR A 189 -3.58 7.92 -12.88
C THR A 189 -4.27 9.25 -12.55
N ILE A 190 -4.98 9.32 -11.42
CA ILE A 190 -5.66 10.55 -10.95
C ILE A 190 -4.66 11.71 -10.84
N VAL A 191 -3.53 11.46 -10.17
CA VAL A 191 -2.45 12.44 -10.02
C VAL A 191 -1.91 12.90 -11.37
N ALA A 192 -1.64 11.96 -12.27
CA ALA A 192 -1.06 12.27 -13.58
C ALA A 192 -2.02 13.12 -14.44
N VAL A 193 -3.32 12.81 -14.42
CA VAL A 193 -4.35 13.57 -15.14
C VAL A 193 -4.50 14.97 -14.55
N CYS A 194 -4.66 15.09 -13.23
CA CYS A 194 -4.76 16.38 -12.55
C CYS A 194 -3.53 17.27 -12.82
N GLY A 195 -2.33 16.68 -12.84
CA GLY A 195 -1.10 17.38 -13.17
C GLY A 195 -1.08 17.95 -14.60
N ARG A 196 -1.57 17.19 -15.59
CA ARG A 196 -1.67 17.64 -16.99
C ARG A 196 -2.67 18.79 -17.15
N LEU A 197 -3.84 18.69 -16.52
CA LEU A 197 -4.88 19.72 -16.58
C LEU A 197 -4.38 21.06 -16.00
N GLN A 198 -3.65 21.02 -14.89
CA GLN A 198 -3.06 22.23 -14.30
C GLN A 198 -1.96 22.85 -15.18
N SER A 199 -1.16 22.02 -15.85
CA SER A 199 -0.13 22.51 -16.78
C SER A 199 -0.74 23.21 -17.98
N SER A 200 -1.80 22.63 -18.57
CA SER A 200 -2.51 23.21 -19.72
C SER A 200 -3.22 24.51 -19.37
N ARG A 201 -3.80 24.64 -18.17
CA ARG A 201 -4.40 25.91 -17.72
C ARG A 201 -3.36 27.02 -17.57
N ARG A 202 -2.13 26.70 -17.15
CA ARG A 202 -1.04 27.68 -17.00
C ARG A 202 -0.39 28.09 -18.31
N SER A 203 -0.44 27.27 -19.36
CA SER A 203 0.05 27.67 -20.68
C SER A 203 -0.91 28.56 -21.45
N ASN A 204 -2.19 28.56 -21.05
CA ASN A 204 -3.26 29.33 -21.69
C ASN A 204 -3.64 30.62 -20.94
N ALA A 205 -2.94 30.92 -19.84
CA ALA A 205 -3.09 32.12 -19.03
C ALA A 205 -1.82 32.97 -19.15
#